data_AF-A0A0H5SPH9-F1
#
_entry.id   AF-A0A0H5SPH9-F1
#
_cell.length_a   1.000
_cell.length_b   1.000
_cell.length_c   1.000
_cell.angle_alpha   90.00
_cell.angle_beta   90.00
_cell.angle_gamma   90.00
#
_symmetry.space_group_name_H-M   'P 1'
#
loop_
_entity.id
_entity.type
_entity.pdbx_description
1 polymer ?
#
loop_
_entity_poly.entity_id
_entity_poly.type
_entity_poly.pdbx_seq_one_letter_code
_entity_poly.pdbx_strand_id
1 'polypeptide(L)'
;MMSDGKDVPKDGRNHRTVEEGMMVVEAEGEMHDDHWVLDDRMKRMIMDLQRHWLTDYQQSREKLLVEMTERLHQEFLSDQQKIRTELLTQFKDELDTTRAELEEKYRESLKVELGKMAEKHRKEISSVKKKQWCWQCEAEAIYHCCWNTAYCSVECQQSHWATHRKFCRRKKQNANTHQQQQQQQQKSSN
;
A
#
# COMPACT_ATOMS: atom_id res chain seq x y z
N MET A 1 2.81 7.63 -18.08
CA MET A 1 1.38 7.65 -18.45
C MET A 1 0.86 9.01 -18.01
N MET A 2 0.66 9.90 -18.99
CA MET A 2 -0.61 10.61 -19.25
C MET A 2 -0.96 11.56 -18.09
N SER A 3 -0.61 12.84 -18.20
CA SER A 3 -1.54 13.93 -18.59
C SER A 3 -2.67 14.03 -17.58
N ASP A 4 -2.79 15.11 -16.80
CA ASP A 4 -3.47 16.31 -17.28
C ASP A 4 -3.16 17.52 -16.38
N GLY A 5 -2.65 18.59 -17.00
CA GLY A 5 -2.73 19.93 -16.45
C GLY A 5 -4.17 20.42 -16.61
N LYS A 6 -4.82 20.77 -15.50
CA LYS A 6 -6.14 21.42 -15.51
C LYS A 6 -5.96 22.92 -15.28
N ASP A 7 -6.33 23.67 -16.31
CA ASP A 7 -6.50 25.11 -16.35
C ASP A 7 -7.37 25.63 -15.20
N VAL A 8 -6.89 26.68 -14.53
CA VAL A 8 -7.68 27.48 -13.58
C VAL A 8 -8.35 28.62 -14.36
N PRO A 9 -9.68 28.76 -14.29
CA PRO A 9 -10.38 29.87 -14.95
C PRO A 9 -10.01 31.20 -14.30
N LYS A 10 -9.49 32.15 -15.09
CA LYS A 10 -9.41 33.56 -14.71
C LYS A 10 -10.81 34.15 -14.78
N ASP A 11 -11.43 34.37 -13.63
CA ASP A 11 -12.71 35.04 -13.53
C ASP A 11 -12.52 36.54 -13.87
N GLY A 12 -13.03 36.92 -15.04
CA GLY A 12 -13.13 38.29 -15.50
C GLY A 12 -14.58 38.71 -15.44
N ARG A 13 -14.87 39.71 -14.58
CA ARG A 13 -16.07 40.60 -14.48
C ARG A 13 -16.21 40.96 -13.00
N ASN A 14 -16.19 42.22 -12.54
CA ASN A 14 -16.81 43.42 -13.05
C ASN A 14 -16.00 44.64 -12.60
N HIS A 15 -15.45 45.41 -13.54
CA HIS A 15 -15.09 46.79 -13.28
C HIS A 15 -16.39 47.60 -13.28
N ARG A 16 -17.01 47.79 -12.10
CA ARG A 16 -18.09 48.79 -11.93
C ARG A 16 -17.42 50.15 -11.88
N THR A 17 -17.35 50.83 -13.03
CA THR A 17 -17.24 52.28 -13.09
C THR A 17 -18.50 52.85 -12.44
N VAL A 18 -18.34 53.51 -11.30
CA VAL A 18 -19.42 54.30 -10.70
C VAL A 18 -19.54 55.55 -11.58
N GLU A 19 -20.59 55.59 -12.39
CA GLU A 19 -20.97 56.78 -13.16
C GLU A 19 -21.30 57.92 -12.18
N GLU A 20 -20.59 59.02 -12.32
CA GLU A 20 -20.89 60.28 -11.65
C GLU A 20 -22.27 60.78 -12.11
N GLY A 21 -23.26 60.69 -11.22
CA GLY A 21 -24.58 61.27 -11.42
C GLY A 21 -24.51 62.79 -11.42
N MET A 22 -24.36 63.38 -12.60
CA MET A 22 -24.53 64.81 -12.83
C MET A 22 -26.03 65.14 -12.79
N MET A 23 -26.52 65.56 -11.62
CA MET A 23 -27.87 66.11 -11.45
C MET A 23 -27.87 67.52 -12.02
N VAL A 24 -28.36 67.68 -13.25
CA VAL A 24 -28.61 69.00 -13.87
C VAL A 24 -29.88 69.54 -13.22
N VAL A 25 -29.73 70.53 -12.33
CA VAL A 25 -30.85 71.27 -11.75
C VAL A 25 -30.97 72.57 -12.53
N GLU A 26 -31.98 72.66 -13.40
CA GLU A 26 -32.36 73.90 -14.08
C GLU A 26 -32.97 74.84 -13.04
N ALA A 27 -32.27 75.94 -12.73
CA ALA A 27 -32.74 76.96 -11.81
C ALA A 27 -33.08 78.24 -12.60
N GLU A 28 -34.30 78.32 -13.10
CA GLU A 28 -34.93 79.60 -13.43
C GLU A 28 -35.42 80.22 -12.12
N GLY A 29 -34.60 81.08 -11.52
CA GLY A 29 -34.93 81.81 -10.31
C GLY A 29 -34.05 83.04 -10.20
N GLU A 30 -34.67 84.22 -10.20
CA GLU A 30 -34.04 85.53 -10.10
C GLU A 30 -33.02 85.58 -8.94
N MET A 31 -31.73 85.46 -9.27
CA MET A 31 -30.65 85.55 -8.29
C MET A 31 -30.47 86.99 -7.85
N HIS A 32 -30.92 87.29 -6.63
CA HIS A 32 -30.35 88.39 -5.85
C HIS A 32 -28.84 88.15 -5.73
N ASP A 33 -28.05 89.11 -6.22
CA ASP A 33 -26.59 89.14 -6.17
C ASP A 33 -26.11 89.43 -4.74
N ASP A 34 -26.37 88.50 -3.82
CA ASP A 34 -25.69 88.44 -2.54
C ASP A 34 -24.28 87.90 -2.81
N HIS A 35 -23.36 88.81 -3.12
CA HIS A 35 -21.95 88.53 -3.28
C HIS A 35 -21.38 87.99 -1.95
N TRP A 36 -21.49 86.68 -1.74
CA TRP A 36 -20.86 85.96 -0.63
C TRP A 36 -19.34 86.08 -0.78
N VAL A 37 -18.76 87.13 -0.20
CA VAL A 37 -17.30 87.27 -0.08
C VAL A 37 -16.84 86.21 0.93
N LEU A 38 -16.31 85.09 0.43
CA LEU A 38 -15.53 84.19 1.27
C LEU A 38 -14.31 84.96 1.76
N ASP A 39 -14.33 85.39 3.02
CA ASP A 39 -13.17 86.00 3.68
C ASP A 39 -11.98 85.03 3.64
N ASP A 40 -10.75 85.54 3.59
CA ASP A 40 -9.54 84.74 3.44
C ASP A 40 -9.36 83.74 4.57
N ARG A 41 -9.94 84.01 5.75
CA ARG A 41 -10.03 83.04 6.84
C ARG A 41 -10.90 81.84 6.47
N MET A 42 -12.07 82.06 5.89
CA MET A 42 -12.99 80.99 5.47
C MET A 42 -12.39 80.15 4.35
N LYS A 43 -11.76 80.79 3.34
CA LYS A 43 -11.05 80.08 2.27
C LYS A 43 -9.98 79.14 2.82
N ARG A 44 -9.17 79.61 3.78
CA ARG A 44 -8.16 78.78 4.45
C ARG A 44 -8.78 77.58 5.17
N MET A 45 -9.85 77.80 5.94
CA MET A 45 -10.56 76.70 6.61
C MET A 45 -11.12 75.67 5.62
N ILE A 46 -11.70 76.11 4.49
CA ILE A 46 -12.20 75.21 3.45
C ILE A 46 -11.04 74.43 2.81
N MET A 47 -9.94 75.09 2.46
CA MET A 47 -8.76 74.44 1.88
C MET A 47 -8.13 73.42 2.84
N ASP A 48 -8.05 73.75 4.13
CA ASP A 48 -7.51 72.85 5.15
C ASP A 48 -8.43 71.65 5.38
N LEU A 49 -9.75 71.87 5.41
CA LEU A 49 -10.75 70.79 5.47
C LEU A 49 -10.65 69.88 4.23
N GLN A 50 -10.52 70.46 3.03
CA GLN A 50 -10.36 69.71 1.79
C GLN A 50 -9.07 68.88 1.78
N ARG A 51 -7.95 69.46 2.23
CA ARG A 51 -6.67 68.73 2.36
C ARG A 51 -6.76 67.60 3.38
N HIS A 52 -7.35 67.86 4.55
CA HIS A 52 -7.54 66.88 5.59
C HIS A 52 -8.40 65.72 5.08
N TRP A 53 -9.55 66.03 4.49
CA TRP A 53 -10.45 65.02 3.93
C TRP A 53 -9.79 64.18 2.83
N LEU A 54 -9.06 64.81 1.89
CA LEU A 54 -8.34 64.08 0.84
C LEU A 54 -7.25 63.17 1.42
N THR A 55 -6.55 63.62 2.45
CA THR A 55 -5.51 62.85 3.15
C THR A 55 -6.13 61.67 3.89
N ASP A 56 -7.18 61.89 4.67
CA ASP A 56 -7.90 60.84 5.41
C ASP A 56 -8.48 59.79 4.46
N TYR A 57 -9.08 60.23 3.34
CA TYR A 57 -9.61 59.32 2.32
C TYR A 57 -8.50 58.46 1.70
N GLN A 58 -7.36 59.06 1.34
CA GLN A 58 -6.22 58.32 0.78
C GLN A 58 -5.67 57.31 1.79
N GLN A 59 -5.48 57.71 3.05
CA GLN A 59 -5.00 56.82 4.11
C GLN A 59 -5.98 55.68 4.40
N SER A 60 -7.28 55.97 4.44
CA SER A 60 -8.31 54.96 4.70
C SER A 60 -8.41 53.95 3.55
N ARG A 61 -8.29 54.43 2.30
CA ARG A 61 -8.27 53.58 1.11
C ARG A 61 -7.03 52.70 1.07
N GLU A 62 -5.85 53.25 1.35
CA GLU A 62 -4.60 52.50 1.42
C GLU A 62 -4.65 51.44 2.53
N LYS A 63 -5.12 51.81 3.73
CA LYS A 63 -5.30 50.89 4.84
C LYS A 63 -6.22 49.72 4.48
N LEU A 64 -7.37 50.00 3.87
CA LEU A 64 -8.31 48.95 3.45
C LEU A 64 -7.70 48.02 2.40
N LEU A 65 -6.95 48.56 1.43
CA LEU A 65 -6.27 47.76 0.42
C LEU A 65 -5.22 46.85 1.05
N VAL A 66 -4.39 47.38 1.95
CA VAL A 66 -3.36 46.59 2.66
C VAL A 66 -4.02 45.48 3.47
N GLU A 67 -5.02 45.80 4.29
CA GLU A 67 -5.75 44.81 5.10
C GLU A 67 -6.41 43.71 4.24
N MET A 68 -7.03 44.09 3.12
CA MET A 68 -7.64 43.13 2.20
C MET A 68 -6.59 42.24 1.52
N THR A 69 -5.48 42.80 1.07
CA THR A 69 -4.39 42.04 0.43
C THR A 69 -3.72 41.07 1.41
N GLU A 70 -3.49 41.50 2.66
CA GLU A 70 -2.92 40.65 3.70
C GLU A 70 -3.84 39.48 4.02
N ARG A 71 -5.15 39.74 4.18
CA ARG A 71 -6.13 38.68 4.42
C ARG A 71 -6.19 37.66 3.28
N LEU A 72 -6.24 38.13 2.03
CA LEU A 72 -6.22 37.26 0.85
C LEU A 72 -4.93 36.43 0.78
N HIS A 73 -3.79 37.02 1.12
CA HIS A 73 -2.52 36.32 1.15
C HIS A 73 -2.49 35.23 2.23
N GLN A 74 -2.98 35.53 3.44
CA GLN A 74 -3.09 34.56 4.53
C GLN A 74 -4.04 33.40 4.19
N GLU A 75 -5.21 33.71 3.60
CA GLU A 75 -6.16 32.70 3.12
C GLU A 75 -5.52 31.80 2.05
N PHE A 76 -4.80 32.38 1.08
CA PHE A 76 -4.09 31.63 0.05
C PHE A 76 -3.01 30.68 0.61
N LEU A 77 -2.17 31.16 1.56
CA LEU A 77 -1.14 30.33 2.17
C LEU A 77 -1.75 29.20 3.02
N SER A 78 -2.83 29.49 3.75
CA SER A 78 -3.58 28.49 4.52
C SER A 78 -4.16 27.40 3.61
N ASP A 79 -4.81 27.79 2.53
CA ASP A 79 -5.38 26.85 1.55
C ASP A 79 -4.30 26.02 0.86
N GLN A 80 -3.17 26.63 0.48
CA GLN A 80 -2.04 25.90 -0.09
C GLN A 80 -1.51 24.84 0.89
N GLN A 81 -1.33 25.20 2.16
CA GLN A 81 -0.84 24.27 3.18
C GLN A 81 -1.85 23.15 3.46
N LYS A 82 -3.15 23.46 3.46
CA LYS A 82 -4.23 22.49 3.61
C LYS A 82 -4.23 21.48 2.46
N ILE A 83 -4.26 21.96 1.21
CA ILE A 83 -4.23 21.11 0.01
C ILE A 83 -2.98 20.22 0.01
N ARG A 84 -1.80 20.79 0.33
CA ARG A 84 -0.56 20.02 0.45
C ARG A 84 -0.67 18.89 1.47
N THR A 85 -1.22 19.19 2.64
CA THR A 85 -1.36 18.21 3.73
C THR A 85 -2.36 17.13 3.35
N GLU A 86 -3.50 17.49 2.78
CA GLU A 86 -4.52 16.54 2.30
C GLU A 86 -3.94 15.61 1.23
N LEU A 87 -3.20 16.14 0.26
CA LEU A 87 -2.58 15.34 -0.81
C LEU A 87 -1.53 14.37 -0.26
N LEU A 88 -0.68 14.81 0.68
CA LEU A 88 0.31 13.94 1.31
C LEU A 88 -0.34 12.81 2.13
N THR A 89 -1.42 13.12 2.85
CA THR A 89 -2.19 12.11 3.60
C THR A 89 -2.83 11.11 2.64
N GLN A 90 -3.48 11.57 1.56
CA GLN A 90 -4.08 10.69 0.56
C GLN A 90 -3.06 9.75 -0.07
N PHE A 91 -1.91 10.26 -0.53
CA PHE A 91 -0.86 9.42 -1.08
C PHE A 91 -0.31 8.41 -0.06
N LYS A 92 -0.18 8.81 1.20
CA LYS A 92 0.25 7.90 2.26
C LYS A 92 -0.76 6.77 2.46
N ASP A 93 -2.04 7.09 2.57
CA ASP A 93 -3.12 6.11 2.78
C ASP A 93 -3.24 5.15 1.59
N GLU A 94 -3.09 5.65 0.36
CA GLU A 94 -3.07 4.83 -0.86
C GLU A 94 -1.86 3.88 -0.91
N LEU A 95 -0.68 4.36 -0.51
CA LEU A 95 0.53 3.53 -0.41
C LEU A 95 0.40 2.45 0.65
N ASP A 96 -0.12 2.80 1.83
CA ASP A 96 -0.33 1.86 2.93
C ASP A 96 -1.37 0.79 2.54
N THR A 97 -2.44 1.19 1.86
CA THR A 97 -3.47 0.27 1.33
C THR A 97 -2.88 -0.67 0.28
N THR A 98 -2.17 -0.14 -0.71
CA THR A 98 -1.53 -0.93 -1.78
C THR A 98 -0.52 -1.91 -1.21
N ARG A 99 0.27 -1.49 -0.21
CA ARG A 99 1.22 -2.33 0.50
C ARG A 99 0.50 -3.49 1.21
N ALA A 100 -0.54 -3.20 1.98
CA ALA A 100 -1.31 -4.21 2.70
C ALA A 100 -1.93 -5.24 1.73
N GLU A 101 -2.48 -4.79 0.61
CA GLU A 101 -3.03 -5.68 -0.43
C GLU A 101 -1.97 -6.59 -1.06
N LEU A 102 -0.77 -6.06 -1.34
CA LEU A 102 0.33 -6.86 -1.88
C LEU A 102 0.81 -7.89 -0.85
N GLU A 103 1.04 -7.49 0.40
CA GLU A 103 1.44 -8.39 1.48
C GLU A 103 0.41 -9.53 1.66
N GLU A 104 -0.88 -9.21 1.62
CA GLU A 104 -1.95 -10.21 1.71
C GLU A 104 -1.97 -11.17 0.50
N LYS A 105 -1.82 -10.66 -0.72
CA LYS A 105 -1.72 -11.49 -1.94
C LYS A 105 -0.51 -12.43 -1.88
N TYR A 106 0.65 -11.94 -1.43
CA TYR A 106 1.84 -12.77 -1.24
C TYR A 106 1.63 -13.84 -0.18
N ARG A 107 0.99 -13.49 0.95
CA ARG A 107 0.67 -14.43 2.03
C ARG A 107 -0.24 -15.56 1.55
N GLU A 108 -1.28 -15.24 0.80
CA GLU A 108 -2.21 -16.27 0.28
C GLU A 108 -1.55 -17.12 -0.81
N SER A 109 -0.76 -16.53 -1.70
CA SER A 109 0.04 -17.28 -2.68
C SER A 109 0.98 -18.28 -2.02
N LEU A 110 1.72 -17.85 -0.97
CA LEU A 110 2.61 -18.71 -0.21
C LEU A 110 1.85 -19.85 0.48
N LYS A 111 0.69 -19.56 1.07
CA LYS A 111 -0.17 -20.58 1.71
C LYS A 111 -0.63 -21.64 0.72
N VAL A 112 -1.02 -21.24 -0.50
CA VAL A 112 -1.42 -22.17 -1.57
C VAL A 112 -0.24 -23.05 -1.99
N GLU A 113 0.95 -22.48 -2.20
CA GLU A 113 2.13 -23.25 -2.58
C GLU A 113 2.59 -24.22 -1.47
N LEU A 114 2.55 -23.80 -0.21
CA LEU A 114 2.79 -24.69 0.93
C LEU A 114 1.78 -25.85 0.98
N GLY A 115 0.51 -25.56 0.72
CA GLY A 115 -0.54 -26.59 0.63
C GLY A 115 -0.28 -27.61 -0.48
N LYS A 116 0.10 -27.14 -1.68
CA LYS A 116 0.48 -28.02 -2.81
C LYS A 116 1.70 -28.88 -2.49
N MET A 117 2.72 -28.31 -1.86
CA MET A 117 3.92 -29.05 -1.46
C MET A 117 3.61 -30.10 -0.39
N ALA A 118 2.78 -29.78 0.60
CA ALA A 118 2.33 -30.73 1.61
C ALA A 118 1.51 -31.88 0.99
N GLU A 119 0.64 -31.58 0.03
CA GLU A 119 -0.13 -32.57 -0.73
C GLU A 119 0.78 -33.52 -1.51
N LYS A 120 1.73 -32.95 -2.27
CA LYS A 120 2.70 -33.71 -3.06
C LYS A 120 3.52 -34.62 -2.16
N HIS A 121 4.07 -34.09 -1.07
CA HIS A 121 4.84 -34.86 -0.11
C HIS A 121 4.01 -36.01 0.49
N ARG A 122 2.73 -35.77 0.84
CA ARG A 122 1.85 -36.83 1.35
C ARG A 122 1.64 -37.95 0.33
N LYS A 123 1.45 -37.62 -0.95
CA LYS A 123 1.32 -38.61 -2.04
C LYS A 123 2.61 -39.41 -2.23
N GLU A 124 3.76 -38.75 -2.19
CA GLU A 124 5.08 -39.40 -2.29
C GLU A 124 5.30 -40.38 -1.13
N ILE A 125 5.01 -39.98 0.11
CA ILE A 125 5.10 -40.87 1.28
C ILE A 125 4.17 -42.09 1.13
N SER A 126 2.95 -41.89 0.63
CA SER A 126 2.03 -43.01 0.37
C SER A 126 2.58 -43.97 -0.68
N SER A 127 3.21 -43.45 -1.74
CA SER A 127 3.89 -44.25 -2.77
C SER A 127 5.09 -45.01 -2.19
N VAL A 128 5.90 -44.35 -1.37
CA VAL A 128 7.06 -44.95 -0.70
C VAL A 128 6.64 -46.13 0.17
N LYS A 129 5.58 -45.96 0.97
CA LYS A 129 5.07 -47.02 1.87
C LYS A 129 4.54 -48.28 1.15
N LYS A 130 4.29 -48.23 -0.16
CA LYS A 130 3.78 -49.37 -0.95
C LYS A 130 4.89 -50.24 -1.55
N LYS A 131 6.16 -49.86 -1.41
CA LYS A 131 7.31 -50.54 -2.01
C LYS A 131 8.28 -51.07 -0.96
N GLN A 132 9.19 -51.94 -1.38
CA GLN A 132 10.35 -52.36 -0.59
C GLN A 132 11.57 -51.55 -1.00
N TRP A 133 12.43 -51.22 -0.05
CA TRP A 133 13.55 -50.30 -0.25
C TRP A 133 14.88 -50.95 0.11
N CYS A 134 15.87 -50.70 -0.73
CA CYS A 134 17.23 -51.17 -0.53
C CYS A 134 17.77 -50.50 0.73
N TRP A 135 18.19 -51.31 1.70
CA TRP A 135 18.76 -50.78 2.95
C TRP A 135 20.02 -49.94 2.70
N GLN A 136 20.79 -50.27 1.66
CA GLN A 136 22.08 -49.64 1.39
C GLN A 136 22.00 -48.32 0.63
N CYS A 137 21.07 -48.18 -0.32
CA CYS A 137 21.05 -47.04 -1.25
C CYS A 137 19.66 -46.44 -1.51
N GLU A 138 18.63 -46.91 -0.80
CA GLU A 138 17.25 -46.38 -0.90
C GLU A 138 16.59 -46.51 -2.29
N ALA A 139 17.20 -47.24 -3.22
CA ALA A 139 16.55 -47.66 -4.47
C ALA A 139 15.49 -48.75 -4.20
N GLU A 140 14.56 -48.95 -5.14
CA GLU A 140 13.55 -50.00 -5.04
C GLU A 140 14.21 -51.39 -4.96
N ALA A 141 13.88 -52.15 -3.91
CA ALA A 141 14.49 -53.44 -3.65
C ALA A 141 13.80 -54.56 -4.42
N ILE A 142 14.60 -55.48 -4.98
CA ILE A 142 14.14 -56.68 -5.68
C ILE A 142 14.58 -57.98 -4.99
N TYR A 143 15.57 -57.91 -4.09
CA TYR A 143 16.08 -59.05 -3.32
C TYR A 143 15.71 -58.90 -1.84
N HIS A 144 14.86 -59.79 -1.33
CA HIS A 144 14.58 -59.88 0.10
C HIS A 144 15.69 -60.66 0.83
N CYS A 145 16.13 -60.19 1.99
CA CYS A 145 17.04 -60.94 2.88
C CYS A 145 16.28 -61.51 4.09
N CYS A 146 15.77 -60.63 4.97
CA CYS A 146 14.91 -60.95 6.11
C CYS A 146 14.03 -59.74 6.48
N TRP A 147 13.22 -59.85 7.55
CA TRP A 147 12.34 -58.76 8.00
C TRP A 147 13.04 -57.40 8.06
N ASN A 148 12.46 -56.41 7.39
CA ASN A 148 12.99 -55.04 7.28
C ASN A 148 14.41 -54.95 6.70
N THR A 149 14.81 -55.88 5.84
CA THR A 149 16.09 -55.81 5.11
C THR A 149 15.95 -56.42 3.71
N ALA A 150 15.99 -55.55 2.71
CA ALA A 150 15.97 -55.89 1.29
C ALA A 150 17.04 -55.09 0.53
N TYR A 151 17.38 -55.51 -0.68
CA TYR A 151 18.43 -54.90 -1.52
C TYR A 151 17.98 -54.78 -2.97
N CYS A 152 18.47 -53.77 -3.68
CA CYS A 152 18.29 -53.64 -5.13
C CYS A 152 19.29 -54.50 -5.93
N SER A 153 20.44 -54.84 -5.33
CA SER A 153 21.51 -55.58 -6.01
C SER A 153 22.36 -56.41 -5.03
N VAL A 154 23.12 -57.36 -5.56
CA VAL A 154 24.03 -58.19 -4.76
C VAL A 154 25.20 -57.35 -4.23
N GLU A 155 25.65 -56.34 -4.97
CA GLU A 155 26.68 -55.39 -4.56
C GLU A 155 26.24 -54.61 -3.32
N CYS A 156 24.99 -54.14 -3.29
CA CYS A 156 24.40 -53.50 -2.11
C CYS A 156 24.34 -54.44 -0.91
N GLN A 157 23.99 -55.72 -1.13
CA GLN A 157 23.99 -56.73 -0.08
C GLN A 157 25.39 -56.98 0.48
N GLN A 158 26.40 -57.12 -0.38
CA GLN A 158 27.79 -57.36 0.03
C GLN A 158 28.35 -56.16 0.82
N SER A 159 28.07 -54.93 0.36
CA SER A 159 28.46 -53.69 1.05
C SER A 159 27.88 -53.60 2.47
N HIS A 160 26.59 -53.92 2.64
CA HIS A 160 25.96 -53.91 3.98
C HIS A 160 26.31 -55.13 4.84
N TRP A 161 26.81 -56.23 4.25
CA TRP A 161 26.90 -57.53 4.92
C TRP A 161 27.67 -57.53 6.23
N ALA A 162 28.78 -56.79 6.31
CA ALA A 162 29.61 -56.72 7.51
C ALA A 162 28.82 -56.30 8.77
N THR A 163 27.85 -55.39 8.59
CA THR A 163 26.94 -54.90 9.64
C THR A 163 25.71 -55.80 9.78
N HIS A 164 25.10 -56.18 8.66
CA HIS A 164 23.86 -56.98 8.66
C HIS A 164 24.02 -58.37 9.31
N ARG A 165 25.17 -59.04 9.09
CA ARG A 165 25.39 -60.45 9.49
C ARG A 165 25.13 -60.73 10.98
N LYS A 166 25.35 -59.73 11.85
CA LYS A 166 25.15 -59.85 13.31
C LYS A 166 23.67 -59.98 13.69
N PHE A 167 22.76 -59.44 12.87
CA PHE A 167 21.32 -59.32 13.16
C PHE A 167 20.44 -60.06 12.15
N CYS A 168 21.04 -60.70 11.14
CA CYS A 168 20.33 -61.41 10.08
C CYS A 168 19.44 -62.53 10.65
N ARG A 169 18.14 -62.48 10.36
CA ARG A 169 17.15 -63.45 10.88
C ARG A 169 17.01 -64.70 10.00
N ARG A 170 17.54 -64.70 8.77
CA ARG A 170 17.44 -65.82 7.84
C ARG A 170 18.06 -67.11 8.40
N LYS A 171 19.15 -67.01 9.19
CA LYS A 171 19.78 -68.18 9.85
C LYS A 171 18.88 -68.88 10.87
N LYS A 172 17.97 -68.15 11.54
CA LYS A 172 17.08 -68.72 12.57
C LYS A 172 15.88 -69.46 11.96
N GLN A 173 15.41 -69.05 10.78
CA GLN A 173 14.22 -69.65 10.15
C GLN A 173 14.51 -71.04 9.57
N ASN A 174 15.65 -71.21 8.88
CA ASN A 174 15.99 -72.50 8.27
C ASN A 174 16.14 -73.64 9.30
N ALA A 175 16.58 -73.34 10.53
CA ALA A 175 16.70 -74.33 11.60
C ALA A 175 15.33 -74.86 12.08
N ASN A 176 14.32 -73.99 12.19
CA ASN A 176 12.98 -74.38 12.64
C ASN A 176 12.22 -75.16 11.56
N THR A 177 12.40 -74.82 10.27
CA THR A 177 11.74 -75.56 9.18
C THR A 177 12.29 -76.98 9.05
N HIS A 178 13.61 -77.17 9.23
CA HIS A 178 14.22 -78.51 9.24
C HIS A 178 13.71 -79.37 10.41
N GLN A 179 13.55 -78.80 11.61
CA GLN A 179 13.00 -79.55 12.74
C GLN A 179 11.53 -79.95 12.55
N GLN A 180 10.70 -79.08 11.96
CA GLN A 180 9.30 -79.42 11.68
C GLN A 180 9.14 -80.48 10.58
N GLN A 181 9.98 -80.45 9.54
CA GLN A 181 9.95 -81.48 8.50
C GLN A 181 10.39 -82.85 9.02
N GLN A 182 11.39 -82.92 9.90
CA GLN A 182 11.82 -84.17 10.53
C GLN A 182 10.74 -84.76 11.47
N GLN A 183 10.00 -83.92 12.20
CA GLN A 183 8.92 -84.40 13.08
C GLN A 183 7.66 -84.86 12.31
N GLN A 184 7.36 -84.30 11.13
CA GLN A 184 6.24 -84.75 10.30
C GLN A 184 6.53 -86.09 9.60
N GLN A 185 7.78 -86.34 9.19
CA GLN A 185 8.18 -87.62 8.61
C GLN A 185 8.12 -88.76 9.65
N GLN A 186 8.45 -88.51 10.91
CA GLN A 186 8.37 -89.51 11.98
C GLN A 186 6.93 -89.85 12.41
N LYS A 187 5.97 -88.94 12.20
CA LYS A 187 4.56 -89.17 12.54
C LYS A 187 3.74 -89.87 11.45
N SER A 188 4.29 -90.04 10.26
CA SER A 188 3.61 -90.69 9.12
C SER A 188 4.07 -92.14 8.89
N SER A 189 4.94 -92.67 9.75
CA SER A 189 5.48 -94.05 9.69
C SER A 189 5.09 -94.91 10.90
N ASN A 190 4.10 -94.48 11.69
CA ASN A 190 3.42 -95.26 12.74
C ASN A 190 1.91 -95.20 12.50
#